data_AF-A0A8B8C3H8-F1
#
_entry.id   AF-A0A8B8C3H8-F1
#
_cell.length_a   1.000
_cell.length_b   1.000
_cell.length_c   1.000
_cell.angle_alpha   90.00
_cell.angle_beta   90.00
_cell.angle_gamma   90.00
#
_symmetry.space_group_name_H-M   'P 1'
#
loop_
_entity.id
_entity.type
_entity.pdbx_description
1 polymer ?
#
loop_
_entity_poly.entity_id
_entity_poly.type
_entity_poly.pdbx_seq_one_letter_code
_entity_poly.pdbx_strand_id
1 'polypeptide(L)'
;MADENYRVKFVVGIDLGTTYSGYVFSLSKDELHFYSPNFWSSGHGGMTSLKMPTSLLLNPDQTRHWFGFEAEDKYAELVTENEHRDYYLCQRFKMELHSKHIKEDSKIFDICGKPVPAMKVFSLSIEYLKEHCLKTINDRGFTPKREDIKFVLTVPAIWNDISKQFMRTAAIKAGIEKSQLTLALEPEAASIYCQRESLEKLRIGQQQSKLTKPKTRYLLADIGGGTADFSVHEVEEGGTLTELYRASGGGLTGEYTWTMSI
;
A
#
# COMPACT_ATOMS: atom_id res chain seq x y z
N MET A 1 37.13 9.98 10.99
CA MET A 1 35.78 10.59 11.06
C MET A 1 34.82 9.42 11.02
N ALA A 2 34.20 9.12 12.16
CA ALA A 2 33.30 7.99 12.28
C ALA A 2 32.01 8.30 11.50
N ASP A 3 31.65 7.39 10.61
CA ASP A 3 30.41 7.39 9.86
C ASP A 3 29.25 7.26 10.86
N GLU A 4 28.55 8.37 11.15
CA GLU A 4 27.32 8.42 11.94
C GLU A 4 26.20 7.73 11.17
N ASN A 5 26.29 6.42 11.13
CA ASN A 5 25.38 5.52 10.47
C ASN A 5 24.02 5.62 11.17
N TYR A 6 23.07 6.35 10.56
CA TYR A 6 21.64 6.29 10.88
C TYR A 6 21.18 4.83 10.74
N ARG A 7 21.32 4.05 11.81
CA ARG A 7 21.07 2.62 11.76
C ARG A 7 19.57 2.40 11.87
N VAL A 8 18.89 2.43 10.72
CA VAL A 8 17.51 1.93 10.57
C VAL A 8 17.42 0.58 11.28
N LYS A 9 16.46 0.45 12.19
CA LYS A 9 16.19 -0.80 12.94
C LYS A 9 14.90 -1.47 12.49
N PHE A 10 13.96 -0.69 11.95
CA PHE A 10 12.66 -1.15 11.50
C PHE A 10 12.41 -0.68 10.07
N VAL A 11 11.93 -1.58 9.22
CA VAL A 11 11.43 -1.24 7.88
C VAL A 11 9.95 -1.56 7.86
N VAL A 12 9.13 -0.55 7.54
CA VAL A 12 7.67 -0.66 7.44
C VAL A 12 7.29 -0.60 5.98
N GLY A 13 6.65 -1.65 5.47
CA GLY A 13 6.02 -1.67 4.16
C GLY A 13 4.55 -1.31 4.29
N ILE A 14 4.10 -0.28 3.57
CA ILE A 14 2.70 0.15 3.49
C ILE A 14 2.19 -0.09 2.08
N ASP A 15 1.07 -0.83 1.99
CA ASP A 15 0.29 -1.03 0.79
C ASP A 15 -1.04 -0.30 0.96
N LEU A 16 -1.15 0.89 0.37
CA LEU A 16 -2.44 1.57 0.22
C LEU A 16 -3.05 1.11 -1.10
N GLY A 17 -3.81 0.01 -1.09
CA GLY A 17 -4.41 -0.58 -2.27
C GLY A 17 -5.75 0.07 -2.66
N THR A 18 -6.29 -0.27 -3.83
CA THR A 18 -7.57 0.30 -4.30
C THR A 18 -8.76 -0.19 -3.45
N THR A 19 -8.79 -1.48 -3.14
CA THR A 19 -9.90 -2.12 -2.41
C THR A 19 -9.52 -2.43 -0.98
N TYR A 20 -8.29 -2.91 -0.76
CA TYR A 20 -7.78 -3.28 0.55
C TYR A 20 -6.40 -2.68 0.76
N SER A 21 -6.13 -2.27 1.99
CA SER A 21 -4.87 -1.69 2.42
C SER A 21 -4.31 -2.46 3.61
N GLY A 22 -3.00 -2.37 3.81
CA GLY A 22 -2.33 -3.00 4.93
C GLY A 22 -0.90 -2.53 5.09
N TYR A 23 -0.24 -3.05 6.13
CA TYR A 23 1.17 -2.84 6.33
C TYR A 23 1.79 -4.10 6.92
N VAL A 24 3.11 -4.19 6.78
CA VAL A 24 3.98 -5.14 7.47
C VAL A 24 5.20 -4.40 7.97
N PHE A 25 5.88 -4.94 8.97
CA PHE A 25 7.20 -4.45 9.34
C PHE A 25 8.18 -5.58 9.58
N SER A 26 9.47 -5.32 9.35
CA SER A 26 10.57 -6.24 9.67
C SER A 26 11.64 -5.52 10.47
N LEU A 27 12.45 -6.30 11.18
CA LEU A 27 13.65 -5.79 11.84
C LEU A 27 14.79 -5.78 10.83
N SER A 28 15.61 -4.72 10.82
CA SER A 28 16.75 -4.64 9.89
C SER A 28 17.82 -5.72 10.14
N LYS A 29 17.75 -6.44 11.26
CA LYS A 29 18.62 -7.60 11.54
C LYS A 29 18.00 -8.94 11.13
N ASP A 30 16.73 -8.95 10.74
CA ASP A 30 15.96 -10.13 10.37
C ASP A 30 15.01 -9.79 9.21
N GLU A 31 15.60 -9.57 8.04
CA GLU A 31 14.92 -8.97 6.88
C GLU A 31 13.84 -9.86 6.23
N LEU A 32 13.76 -11.13 6.63
CA LEU A 32 12.84 -12.12 6.06
C LEU A 32 11.71 -12.49 7.03
N HIS A 33 11.81 -12.00 8.28
CA HIS A 33 10.75 -12.14 9.24
C HIS A 33 9.86 -10.89 9.21
N PHE A 34 8.62 -11.10 8.76
CA PHE A 34 7.62 -10.04 8.67
C PHE A 34 6.62 -10.16 9.82
N TYR A 35 6.39 -9.04 10.48
CA TYR A 35 5.32 -8.87 11.45
C TYR A 35 4.14 -8.18 10.77
N SER A 36 2.98 -8.84 10.81
CA SER A 36 1.69 -8.26 10.45
C SER A 36 0.94 -7.79 11.70
N PRO A 37 -0.09 -6.95 11.59
CA PRO A 37 -1.11 -6.85 12.65
C PRO A 37 -1.66 -8.25 12.96
N ASN A 38 -1.98 -8.52 14.22
CA ASN A 38 -2.37 -9.87 14.66
C ASN A 38 -3.59 -10.34 13.87
N PHE A 39 -4.67 -9.55 13.78
CA PHE A 39 -5.76 -9.69 12.80
C PHE A 39 -6.57 -8.38 12.80
N TRP A 40 -7.08 -7.96 11.64
CA TRP A 40 -8.15 -6.96 11.58
C TRP A 40 -9.49 -7.67 11.75
N SER A 41 -10.27 -7.27 12.75
CA SER A 41 -11.60 -7.82 13.02
C SER A 41 -12.67 -6.88 12.49
N SER A 42 -13.54 -7.38 11.60
CA SER A 42 -14.84 -6.76 11.38
C SER A 42 -15.70 -6.96 12.63
N GLY A 43 -16.39 -5.92 13.11
CA GLY A 43 -17.27 -6.03 14.28
C GLY A 43 -18.40 -7.05 14.10
N HIS A 44 -18.70 -7.40 12.85
CA HIS A 44 -19.74 -8.33 12.45
C HIS A 44 -19.14 -9.52 11.69
N GLY A 45 -19.04 -10.69 12.35
CA GLY A 45 -18.81 -11.98 11.68
C GLY A 45 -17.52 -12.74 12.00
N GLY A 46 -16.62 -12.23 12.86
CA GLY A 46 -15.44 -12.97 13.30
C GLY A 46 -14.43 -13.32 12.18
N MET A 47 -14.56 -12.69 11.00
CA MET A 47 -13.60 -12.84 9.92
C MET A 47 -12.34 -12.06 10.26
N THR A 48 -11.24 -12.78 10.39
CA THR A 48 -9.91 -12.21 10.58
C THR A 48 -9.27 -11.93 9.22
N SER A 49 -8.86 -10.69 8.97
CA SER A 49 -8.16 -10.33 7.73
C SER A 49 -6.78 -9.76 8.02
N LEU A 50 -5.82 -10.02 7.12
CA LEU A 50 -4.50 -9.40 7.14
C LEU A 50 -4.51 -8.00 6.51
N LYS A 51 -5.59 -7.65 5.78
CA LYS A 51 -5.81 -6.34 5.17
C LYS A 51 -7.15 -5.75 5.61
N MET A 52 -7.26 -4.44 5.63
CA MET A 52 -8.52 -3.73 5.89
C MET A 52 -9.05 -3.09 4.60
N PRO A 53 -10.36 -2.85 4.47
CA PRO A 53 -10.90 -2.11 3.34
C PRO A 53 -10.22 -0.75 3.16
N THR A 54 -10.01 -0.30 1.92
CA THR A 54 -9.55 1.07 1.63
C THR A 54 -10.76 2.01 1.66
N SER A 55 -11.24 2.25 2.88
CA SER A 55 -12.45 3.00 3.17
C SER A 55 -12.11 4.07 4.21
N LEU A 56 -12.30 5.35 3.88
CA LEU A 56 -12.13 6.47 4.82
C LEU A 56 -13.49 7.12 5.06
N LEU A 57 -13.92 7.18 6.31
CA LEU A 57 -15.12 7.92 6.72
C LEU A 57 -14.70 9.23 7.38
N LEU A 58 -15.27 10.35 6.94
CA LEU A 58 -15.12 11.64 7.60
C LEU A 58 -16.46 12.07 8.22
N ASN A 59 -16.39 12.69 9.40
CA ASN A 59 -17.54 13.33 10.00
C ASN A 59 -17.93 14.63 9.25
N PRO A 60 -19.09 15.25 9.54
CA PRO A 60 -19.62 16.38 8.76
C PRO A 60 -18.69 17.60 8.66
N ASP A 61 -18.01 17.96 9.75
CA ASP A 61 -17.02 19.04 9.76
C ASP A 61 -15.61 18.61 9.27
N GLN A 62 -15.47 17.33 8.96
CA GLN A 62 -14.24 16.66 8.51
C GLN A 62 -13.05 16.81 9.48
N THR A 63 -13.30 16.97 10.78
CA THR A 63 -12.27 17.03 11.83
C THR A 63 -11.92 15.66 12.40
N ARG A 64 -12.83 14.68 12.27
CA ARG A 64 -12.65 13.29 12.70
C ARG A 64 -12.72 12.35 11.52
N HIS A 65 -12.00 11.25 11.63
CA HIS A 65 -11.96 10.23 10.60
C HIS A 65 -11.90 8.83 11.20
N TRP A 66 -12.38 7.87 10.43
CA TRP A 66 -12.24 6.43 10.66
C TRP A 66 -11.73 5.80 9.37
N PHE A 67 -10.98 4.70 9.48
CA PHE A 67 -10.43 4.01 8.31
C PHE A 67 -10.61 2.50 8.42
N GLY A 68 -10.69 1.82 7.28
CA GLY A 68 -10.83 0.37 7.24
C GLY A 68 -12.17 -0.12 7.75
N PHE A 69 -12.17 -1.22 8.51
CA PHE A 69 -13.39 -1.79 9.08
C PHE A 69 -14.10 -0.80 10.01
N GLU A 70 -13.37 0.03 10.76
CA GLU A 70 -13.97 1.05 11.63
C GLU A 70 -14.80 2.06 10.82
N ALA A 71 -14.35 2.42 9.61
CA ALA A 71 -15.10 3.31 8.72
C ALA A 71 -16.39 2.66 8.23
N GLU A 72 -16.34 1.39 7.84
CA GLU A 72 -17.48 0.66 7.30
C GLU A 72 -18.51 0.31 8.39
N ASP A 73 -18.06 -0.20 9.52
CA ASP A 73 -18.90 -0.48 10.69
C ASP A 73 -19.57 0.82 11.17
N LYS A 74 -18.81 1.92 11.30
CA LYS A 74 -19.37 3.19 11.74
C LYS A 74 -20.39 3.77 10.76
N TYR A 75 -20.11 3.66 9.46
CA TYR A 75 -21.06 4.11 8.44
C TYR A 75 -22.34 3.25 8.45
N ALA A 76 -22.23 1.94 8.64
CA ALA A 76 -23.38 1.05 8.75
C ALA A 76 -24.28 1.41 9.95
N GLU A 77 -23.70 1.71 11.12
CA GLU A 77 -24.43 2.24 12.28
C GLU A 77 -25.18 3.55 11.93
N LEU A 78 -24.50 4.49 11.29
CA LEU A 78 -25.12 5.76 10.89
C LEU A 78 -26.23 5.58 9.85
N VAL A 79 -26.18 4.51 9.05
CA VAL A 79 -27.25 4.16 8.10
C VAL A 79 -28.48 3.66 8.85
N THR A 80 -28.33 2.80 9.86
CA THR A 80 -29.47 2.30 10.65
C THR A 80 -30.16 3.42 11.43
N GLU A 81 -29.39 4.43 11.85
CA GLU A 81 -29.88 5.63 12.54
C GLU A 81 -30.35 6.75 11.59
N ASN A 82 -30.16 6.59 10.27
CA ASN A 82 -30.44 7.61 9.24
C ASN A 82 -29.66 8.94 9.44
N GLU A 83 -28.49 8.89 10.08
CA GLU A 83 -27.57 10.03 10.32
C GLU A 83 -26.38 10.07 9.35
N HIS A 84 -26.25 9.08 8.45
CA HIS A 84 -25.12 8.96 7.53
C HIS A 84 -24.99 10.08 6.48
N ARG A 85 -26.08 10.82 6.20
CA ARG A 85 -26.15 11.75 5.04
C ARG A 85 -25.12 12.86 5.07
N ASP A 86 -24.75 13.32 6.26
CA ASP A 86 -23.80 14.41 6.43
C ASP A 86 -22.34 13.92 6.51
N TYR A 87 -22.12 12.61 6.68
CA TYR A 87 -20.80 11.98 6.71
C TYR A 87 -20.27 11.68 5.30
N TYR A 88 -18.95 11.65 5.12
CA TYR A 88 -18.32 11.39 3.83
C TYR A 88 -17.61 10.04 3.84
N LEU A 89 -18.20 9.02 3.21
CA LEU A 89 -17.56 7.72 3.05
C LEU A 89 -16.84 7.66 1.69
N CYS A 90 -15.51 7.72 1.71
CA CYS A 90 -14.65 7.66 0.53
C CYS A 90 -14.14 6.23 0.32
N GLN A 91 -14.45 5.64 -0.83
CA GLN A 91 -14.01 4.30 -1.23
C GLN A 91 -13.40 4.33 -2.62
N ARG A 92 -12.49 3.39 -2.92
CA ARG A 92 -11.83 3.25 -4.24
C ARG A 92 -11.16 4.53 -4.75
N PHE A 93 -10.88 5.49 -3.88
CA PHE A 93 -10.33 6.80 -4.22
C PHE A 93 -8.93 6.72 -4.85
N LYS A 94 -8.20 5.61 -4.66
CA LYS A 94 -6.93 5.34 -5.35
C LYS A 94 -7.10 5.35 -6.89
N MET A 95 -8.29 5.04 -7.41
CA MET A 95 -8.57 5.07 -8.85
C MET A 95 -8.41 6.45 -9.48
N GLU A 96 -8.59 7.51 -8.71
CA GLU A 96 -8.39 8.89 -9.19
C GLU A 96 -6.95 9.14 -9.65
N LEU A 97 -5.99 8.40 -9.12
CA LEU A 97 -4.58 8.47 -9.51
C LEU A 97 -4.26 7.77 -10.84
N HIS A 98 -5.18 6.98 -11.40
CA HIS A 98 -5.05 6.42 -12.75
C HIS A 98 -5.39 7.44 -13.85
N SER A 99 -6.17 8.49 -13.53
CA SER A 99 -6.69 9.48 -14.47
C SER A 99 -5.65 10.45 -15.07
N LYS A 100 -4.36 10.30 -14.71
CA LYS A 100 -3.19 11.07 -15.21
C LYS A 100 -3.19 12.58 -14.97
N HIS A 101 -4.23 13.15 -14.34
CA HIS A 101 -4.38 14.61 -14.18
C HIS A 101 -4.56 15.09 -12.72
N ILE A 102 -4.20 14.27 -11.73
CA ILE A 102 -4.33 14.69 -10.33
C ILE A 102 -3.40 15.87 -10.00
N LYS A 103 -3.90 16.78 -9.16
CA LYS A 103 -3.19 17.92 -8.59
C LYS A 103 -3.43 17.96 -7.08
N GLU A 104 -2.66 18.77 -6.36
CA GLU A 104 -2.78 18.86 -4.90
C GLU A 104 -4.16 19.37 -4.44
N ASP A 105 -4.81 20.22 -5.23
CA ASP A 105 -6.14 20.79 -5.00
C ASP A 105 -7.29 19.97 -5.61
N SER A 106 -6.97 18.83 -6.25
CA SER A 106 -7.98 17.93 -6.79
C SER A 106 -8.96 17.47 -5.71
N LYS A 107 -10.21 17.29 -6.11
CA LYS A 107 -11.25 16.70 -5.28
C LYS A 107 -11.51 15.28 -5.74
N ILE A 108 -11.82 14.42 -4.78
CA ILE A 108 -12.47 13.13 -5.02
C ILE A 108 -13.91 13.20 -4.56
N PHE A 109 -14.68 12.17 -4.86
CA PHE A 109 -16.07 12.08 -4.44
C PHE A 109 -16.27 10.92 -3.48
N ASP A 110 -17.07 11.15 -2.45
CA ASP A 110 -17.57 10.08 -1.59
C ASP A 110 -18.61 9.22 -2.34
N ILE A 111 -19.10 8.16 -1.70
CA ILE A 111 -20.09 7.26 -2.32
C ILE A 111 -21.44 7.93 -2.65
N CYS A 112 -21.70 9.12 -2.10
CA CYS A 112 -22.90 9.93 -2.36
C CYS A 112 -22.64 11.06 -3.38
N GLY A 113 -21.44 11.14 -3.95
CA GLY A 113 -21.06 12.20 -4.89
C GLY A 113 -20.70 13.54 -4.24
N LYS A 114 -20.45 13.57 -2.92
CA LYS A 114 -20.01 14.79 -2.22
C LYS A 114 -18.50 14.97 -2.41
N PRO A 115 -18.04 16.18 -2.79
CA PRO A 115 -16.62 16.40 -3.07
C PRO A 115 -15.81 16.60 -1.79
N VAL A 116 -14.65 15.95 -1.72
CA VAL A 116 -13.68 16.03 -0.61
C VAL A 116 -12.27 16.27 -1.18
N PRO A 117 -11.40 17.08 -0.55
CA PRO A 117 -10.03 17.25 -1.03
C PRO A 117 -9.28 15.90 -1.10
N ALA A 118 -8.75 15.56 -2.28
CA ALA A 118 -8.06 14.30 -2.51
C ALA A 118 -6.88 14.14 -1.55
N MET A 119 -6.03 15.16 -1.48
CA MET A 119 -4.83 15.14 -0.63
C MET A 119 -5.15 14.84 0.84
N LYS A 120 -6.29 15.33 1.35
CA LYS A 120 -6.76 15.04 2.71
C LYS A 120 -7.10 13.56 2.87
N VAL A 121 -7.85 12.98 1.93
CA VAL A 121 -8.26 11.58 1.99
C VAL A 121 -7.05 10.64 1.97
N PHE A 122 -6.11 10.87 1.05
CA PHE A 122 -4.90 10.05 0.96
C PHE A 122 -3.98 10.21 2.18
N SER A 123 -3.75 11.45 2.66
CA SER A 123 -2.87 11.68 3.82
C SER A 123 -3.44 11.09 5.10
N LEU A 124 -4.74 11.26 5.40
CA LEU A 124 -5.37 10.65 6.57
C LEU A 124 -5.35 9.11 6.50
N SER A 125 -5.53 8.53 5.32
CA SER A 125 -5.46 7.08 5.14
C SER A 125 -4.05 6.53 5.42
N ILE A 126 -3.01 7.22 4.92
CA ILE A 126 -1.61 6.83 5.19
C ILE A 126 -1.24 7.07 6.66
N GLU A 127 -1.72 8.16 7.25
CA GLU A 127 -1.52 8.48 8.66
C GLU A 127 -2.08 7.38 9.55
N TYR A 128 -3.31 6.95 9.30
CA TYR A 128 -3.93 5.84 10.03
C TYR A 128 -3.08 4.56 9.96
N LEU A 129 -2.67 4.14 8.75
CA LEU A 129 -1.84 2.94 8.57
C LEU A 129 -0.50 3.06 9.30
N LYS A 130 0.14 4.23 9.21
CA LYS A 130 1.40 4.54 9.89
C LYS A 130 1.22 4.47 11.41
N GLU A 131 0.27 5.19 12.00
CA GLU A 131 0.04 5.21 13.45
C GLU A 131 -0.34 3.84 13.99
N HIS A 132 -1.20 3.10 13.28
CA HIS A 132 -1.57 1.74 13.69
C HIS A 132 -0.37 0.78 13.62
N CYS A 133 0.50 0.93 12.62
CA CYS A 133 1.76 0.18 12.55
C CYS A 133 2.67 0.49 13.73
N LEU A 134 2.89 1.77 14.04
CA LEU A 134 3.71 2.20 15.19
C LEU A 134 3.14 1.67 16.51
N LYS A 135 1.81 1.71 16.68
CA LYS A 135 1.15 1.09 17.83
C LYS A 135 1.42 -0.41 17.89
N THR A 136 1.31 -1.14 16.78
CA THR A 136 1.57 -2.59 16.72
C THR A 136 3.02 -2.92 17.06
N ILE A 137 3.98 -2.11 16.62
CA ILE A 137 5.39 -2.26 16.97
C ILE A 137 5.56 -2.13 18.50
N ASN A 138 4.96 -1.08 19.10
CA ASN A 138 4.95 -0.86 20.55
C ASN A 138 4.28 -2.00 21.33
N ASP A 139 3.11 -2.45 20.90
CA ASP A 139 2.35 -3.54 21.55
C ASP A 139 3.10 -4.88 21.52
N ARG A 140 3.98 -5.08 20.52
CA ARG A 140 4.89 -6.24 20.44
C ARG A 140 6.14 -6.09 21.31
N GLY A 141 6.24 -5.02 22.10
CA GLY A 141 7.34 -4.76 23.04
C GLY A 141 8.53 -4.05 22.42
N PHE A 142 8.46 -3.64 21.15
CA PHE A 142 9.51 -2.84 20.52
C PHE A 142 9.26 -1.37 20.80
N THR A 143 10.28 -0.61 21.23
CA THR A 143 10.15 0.84 21.51
C THR A 143 11.04 1.66 20.55
N PRO A 144 10.66 1.75 19.26
CA PRO A 144 11.48 2.46 18.27
C PRO A 144 11.48 3.96 18.55
N LYS A 145 12.63 4.61 18.37
CA LYS A 145 12.65 6.05 18.14
C LYS A 145 12.15 6.34 16.73
N ARG A 146 11.67 7.56 16.49
CA ARG A 146 11.22 7.97 15.14
C ARG A 146 12.30 7.70 14.09
N GLU A 147 13.55 8.08 14.36
CA GLU A 147 14.73 7.86 13.48
C GLU A 147 15.09 6.41 13.20
N ASP A 148 14.59 5.45 13.99
CA ASP A 148 14.86 4.03 13.81
C ASP A 148 14.06 3.41 12.64
N ILE A 149 13.10 4.15 12.07
CA ILE A 149 12.09 3.61 11.17
C ILE A 149 12.28 4.12 9.73
N LYS A 150 12.28 3.20 8.78
CA LYS A 150 12.17 3.47 7.35
C LYS A 150 10.79 3.04 6.86
N PHE A 151 10.11 3.89 6.09
CA PHE A 151 8.84 3.58 5.44
C PHE A 151 9.05 3.33 3.95
N VAL A 152 8.48 2.24 3.46
CA VAL A 152 8.39 1.88 2.04
C VAL A 152 6.91 1.88 1.68
N LEU A 153 6.50 2.83 0.85
CA LEU A 153 5.12 2.93 0.37
C LEU A 153 5.06 2.41 -1.07
N THR A 154 4.25 1.38 -1.31
CA THR A 154 4.12 0.78 -2.63
C THR A 154 3.20 1.60 -3.54
N VAL A 155 3.53 1.67 -4.82
CA VAL A 155 2.73 2.34 -5.86
C VAL A 155 2.69 1.51 -7.14
N PRO A 156 1.61 1.60 -7.94
CA PRO A 156 1.53 0.89 -9.23
C PRO A 156 2.64 1.34 -10.20
N ALA A 157 3.20 0.39 -10.94
CA ALA A 157 4.21 0.68 -11.97
C ALA A 157 3.63 1.55 -13.11
N ILE A 158 2.36 1.33 -13.46
CA ILE A 158 1.65 2.02 -14.54
C ILE A 158 1.41 3.52 -14.27
N TRP A 159 1.60 3.98 -13.04
CA TRP A 159 1.43 5.39 -12.69
C TRP A 159 2.52 6.28 -13.30
N ASN A 160 2.10 7.47 -13.72
CA ASN A 160 3.02 8.53 -14.11
C ASN A 160 3.69 9.17 -12.90
N ASP A 161 4.69 10.01 -13.16
CA ASP A 161 5.46 10.68 -12.11
C ASP A 161 4.60 11.64 -11.27
N ILE A 162 3.54 12.21 -11.84
CA ILE A 162 2.62 13.10 -11.14
C ILE A 162 1.86 12.33 -10.06
N SER A 163 1.30 11.16 -10.39
CA SER A 163 0.57 10.31 -9.42
C SER A 163 1.51 9.76 -8.34
N LYS A 164 2.72 9.34 -8.71
CA LYS A 164 3.76 8.91 -7.75
C LYS A 164 4.17 10.05 -6.82
N GLN A 165 4.35 11.26 -7.36
CA GLN A 165 4.68 12.44 -6.57
C GLN A 165 3.52 12.88 -5.66
N PHE A 166 2.28 12.79 -6.12
CA PHE A 166 1.10 13.04 -5.29
C PHE A 166 1.08 12.10 -4.07
N MET A 167 1.29 10.80 -4.30
CA MET A 167 1.36 9.81 -3.22
C MET A 167 2.49 10.11 -2.22
N ARG A 168 3.67 10.51 -2.73
CA ARG A 168 4.77 10.97 -1.88
C ARG A 168 4.38 12.16 -1.02
N THR A 169 3.72 13.17 -1.61
CA THR A 169 3.26 14.35 -0.87
C THR A 169 2.23 13.98 0.20
N ALA A 170 1.30 13.07 -0.10
CA ALA A 170 0.32 12.58 0.86
C ALA A 170 0.99 11.90 2.06
N ALA A 171 1.99 11.05 1.81
CA ALA A 171 2.77 10.39 2.87
C ALA A 171 3.55 11.38 3.75
N ILE A 172 4.09 12.45 3.16
CA ILE A 172 4.78 13.50 3.92
C ILE A 172 3.77 14.28 4.79
N LYS A 173 2.60 14.62 4.26
CA LYS A 173 1.52 15.27 5.03
C LYS A 173 0.97 14.37 6.15
N ALA A 174 1.06 13.04 5.98
CA ALA A 174 0.77 12.06 7.02
C ALA A 174 1.85 11.97 8.13
N GLY A 175 2.88 12.83 8.09
CA GLY A 175 3.93 12.90 9.12
C GLY A 175 5.11 11.95 8.90
N ILE A 176 5.24 11.32 7.73
CA ILE A 176 6.43 10.55 7.37
C ILE A 176 7.51 11.50 6.85
N GLU A 177 8.66 11.57 7.52
CA GLU A 177 9.76 12.43 7.07
C GLU A 177 10.30 12.00 5.71
N LYS A 178 10.71 12.97 4.89
CA LYS A 178 11.24 12.70 3.54
C LYS A 178 12.45 11.76 3.56
N SER A 179 13.32 11.86 4.58
CA SER A 179 14.47 10.98 4.77
C SER A 179 14.08 9.53 5.08
N GLN A 180 12.91 9.33 5.71
CA GLN A 180 12.40 8.02 6.08
C GLN A 180 11.61 7.35 4.96
N LEU A 181 11.17 8.09 3.95
CA LEU A 181 10.25 7.58 2.92
C LEU A 181 10.96 7.12 1.64
N THR A 182 10.69 5.89 1.25
CA THR A 182 10.98 5.34 -0.09
C THR A 182 9.68 4.94 -0.76
N LEU A 183 9.51 5.26 -2.04
CA LEU A 183 8.47 4.64 -2.86
C LEU A 183 9.06 3.41 -3.54
N ALA A 184 8.29 2.32 -3.59
CA ALA A 184 8.66 1.11 -4.33
C ALA A 184 7.54 0.77 -5.32
N LEU A 185 7.89 0.22 -6.49
CA LEU A 185 6.85 -0.28 -7.39
C LEU A 185 6.28 -1.58 -6.83
N GLU A 186 4.94 -1.71 -6.85
CA GLU A 186 4.23 -2.94 -6.47
C GLU A 186 4.82 -4.20 -7.13
N PRO A 187 5.03 -4.26 -8.47
CA PRO A 187 5.60 -5.44 -9.12
C PRO A 187 7.06 -5.71 -8.72
N GLU A 188 7.86 -4.67 -8.46
CA GLU A 188 9.25 -4.84 -7.99
C GLU A 188 9.29 -5.42 -6.59
N ALA A 189 8.47 -4.89 -5.67
CA ALA A 189 8.37 -5.36 -4.31
C ALA A 189 7.94 -6.84 -4.26
N ALA A 190 6.92 -7.20 -5.04
CA ALA A 190 6.46 -8.58 -5.15
C ALA A 190 7.54 -9.49 -5.76
N SER A 191 8.25 -9.04 -6.78
CA SER A 191 9.34 -9.81 -7.39
C SER A 191 10.49 -10.08 -6.43
N ILE A 192 10.97 -9.06 -5.73
CA ILE A 192 12.06 -9.19 -4.74
C ILE A 192 11.63 -10.15 -3.62
N TYR A 193 10.39 -10.04 -3.15
CA TYR A 193 9.84 -10.95 -2.16
C TYR A 193 9.86 -12.41 -2.66
N CYS A 194 9.31 -12.69 -3.84
CA CYS A 194 9.29 -14.04 -4.41
C CYS A 194 10.70 -14.62 -4.65
N GLN A 195 11.65 -13.79 -5.08
CA GLN A 195 13.05 -14.19 -5.22
C GLN A 195 13.67 -14.55 -3.87
N ARG A 196 13.49 -13.70 -2.85
CA ARG A 196 14.02 -13.94 -1.50
C ARG A 196 13.41 -15.17 -0.85
N GLU A 197 12.10 -15.36 -0.96
CA GLU A 197 11.42 -16.56 -0.45
C GLU A 197 11.94 -17.83 -1.14
N SER A 198 12.19 -17.75 -2.45
CA SER A 198 12.80 -18.85 -3.22
C SER A 198 14.22 -19.18 -2.73
N LEU A 199 15.02 -18.18 -2.37
CA LEU A 199 16.36 -18.37 -1.82
C LEU A 199 16.33 -18.96 -0.41
N GLU A 200 15.39 -18.57 0.44
CA GLU A 200 15.25 -19.17 1.77
C GLU A 200 14.80 -20.63 1.71
N LYS A 201 13.87 -20.96 0.80
CA LYS A 201 13.47 -22.36 0.52
C LYS A 201 14.65 -23.23 0.09
N LEU A 202 15.58 -22.67 -0.68
CA LEU A 202 16.83 -23.34 -1.03
C LEU A 202 17.73 -23.60 0.19
N ARG A 203 17.88 -22.62 1.09
CA ARG A 203 18.71 -22.75 2.30
C ARG A 203 18.22 -23.88 3.21
N ILE A 204 16.91 -24.13 3.22
CA ILE A 204 16.28 -25.25 3.97
C ILE A 204 16.18 -26.56 3.16
N GLY A 205 16.87 -26.66 2.02
CA GLY A 205 17.01 -27.90 1.24
C GLY A 205 15.87 -28.23 0.28
N GLN A 206 14.97 -27.28 -0.03
CA GLN A 206 13.91 -27.47 -1.02
C GLN A 206 14.40 -27.12 -2.45
N GLN A 207 13.64 -27.55 -3.47
CA GLN A 207 14.00 -27.35 -4.88
C GLN A 207 14.18 -25.87 -5.26
N GLN A 208 15.19 -25.60 -6.09
CA GLN A 208 15.48 -24.27 -6.63
C GLN A 208 14.34 -23.77 -7.50
N SER A 209 13.71 -22.67 -7.10
CA SER A 209 12.83 -21.93 -8.00
C SER A 209 13.68 -21.29 -9.12
N LYS A 210 13.15 -21.31 -10.36
CA LYS A 210 13.81 -20.66 -11.51
C LYS A 210 13.87 -19.13 -11.35
N LEU A 211 13.09 -18.53 -10.45
CA LEU A 211 12.93 -17.07 -10.30
C LEU A 211 14.21 -16.34 -9.88
N THR A 212 15.27 -17.06 -9.50
CA THR A 212 16.56 -16.49 -9.09
C THR A 212 17.65 -16.64 -10.14
N LYS A 213 17.37 -17.37 -11.25
CA LYS A 213 18.37 -17.62 -12.28
C LYS A 213 18.46 -16.41 -13.23
N PRO A 214 19.67 -15.88 -13.50
CA PRO A 214 19.85 -14.84 -14.51
C PRO A 214 19.21 -15.23 -15.85
N LYS A 215 18.69 -14.23 -16.56
CA LYS A 215 17.93 -14.36 -17.81
C LYS A 215 16.59 -15.09 -17.69
N THR A 216 16.13 -15.36 -16.47
CA THR A 216 14.74 -15.79 -16.26
C THR A 216 13.81 -14.60 -16.48
N ARG A 217 12.81 -14.80 -17.32
CA ARG A 217 11.73 -13.85 -17.57
C ARG A 217 10.44 -14.37 -16.97
N TYR A 218 9.69 -13.50 -16.33
CA TYR A 218 8.37 -13.85 -15.81
C TYR A 218 7.41 -12.67 -15.89
N LEU A 219 6.14 -13.01 -16.06
CA LEU A 219 5.02 -12.09 -15.97
C LEU A 219 4.59 -12.03 -14.51
N LEU A 220 4.49 -10.82 -13.99
CA LEU A 220 3.80 -10.52 -12.75
C LEU A 220 2.40 -10.00 -13.10
N ALA A 221 1.38 -10.66 -12.56
CA ALA A 221 -0.01 -10.28 -12.70
C ALA A 221 -0.57 -9.93 -11.32
N ASP A 222 -0.74 -8.64 -11.05
CA ASP A 222 -1.41 -8.13 -9.86
C ASP A 222 -2.89 -7.93 -10.18
N ILE A 223 -3.73 -8.83 -9.68
CA ILE A 223 -5.18 -8.82 -9.93
C ILE A 223 -5.85 -8.57 -8.58
N GLY A 224 -6.08 -7.29 -8.28
CA GLY A 224 -6.73 -6.83 -7.07
C GLY A 224 -8.25 -6.70 -7.21
N GLY A 225 -8.91 -6.24 -6.15
CA GLY A 225 -10.37 -6.05 -6.15
C GLY A 225 -10.88 -4.87 -7.00
N GLY A 226 -9.98 -4.12 -7.65
CA GLY A 226 -10.34 -2.94 -8.44
C GLY A 226 -9.45 -2.70 -9.66
N THR A 227 -8.27 -3.31 -9.72
CA THR A 227 -7.31 -3.17 -10.84
C THR A 227 -6.75 -4.53 -11.25
N ALA A 228 -6.35 -4.62 -12.50
CA ALA A 228 -5.45 -5.68 -12.97
C ALA A 228 -4.26 -4.99 -13.64
N ASP A 229 -3.07 -5.25 -13.11
CA ASP A 229 -1.82 -4.64 -13.53
C ASP A 229 -0.79 -5.74 -13.84
N PHE A 230 -0.08 -5.58 -14.95
CA PHE A 230 0.83 -6.55 -15.51
C PHE A 230 2.20 -5.93 -15.71
N SER A 231 3.25 -6.66 -15.34
CA SER A 231 4.64 -6.25 -15.55
C SER A 231 5.48 -7.46 -15.89
N VAL A 232 6.43 -7.30 -16.81
CA VAL A 232 7.32 -8.38 -17.23
C VAL A 232 8.72 -8.04 -16.76
N HIS A 233 9.29 -8.90 -15.92
CA HIS A 233 10.63 -8.74 -15.39
C HIS A 233 11.60 -9.76 -15.96
N GLU A 234 12.83 -9.34 -16.19
CA GLU A 234 14.00 -10.20 -16.39
C GLU A 234 14.91 -10.09 -15.17
N VAL A 235 15.41 -11.24 -14.70
CA VAL A 235 16.45 -11.31 -13.69
C VAL A 235 17.81 -11.09 -14.35
N GLU A 236 18.52 -10.06 -13.94
CA GLU A 236 19.86 -9.76 -14.46
C GLU A 236 20.95 -10.58 -13.74
N GLU A 237 22.17 -10.50 -14.27
CA GLU A 237 23.34 -10.95 -13.55
C GLU A 237 23.47 -10.19 -12.22
N GLY A 238 23.64 -10.92 -11.12
CA GLY A 238 23.64 -10.34 -9.77
C GLY A 238 22.26 -10.28 -9.09
N GLY A 239 21.18 -10.70 -9.78
CA GLY A 239 19.85 -10.86 -9.18
C GLY A 239 19.01 -9.58 -9.15
N THR A 240 19.47 -8.48 -9.74
CA THR A 240 18.65 -7.28 -9.95
C THR A 240 17.57 -7.54 -11.01
N LEU A 241 16.58 -6.64 -11.09
CA LEU A 241 15.43 -6.77 -11.97
C LEU A 241 15.43 -5.67 -13.02
N THR A 242 15.09 -6.04 -14.25
CA THR A 242 14.81 -5.10 -15.34
C THR A 242 13.37 -5.29 -15.81
N GLU A 243 12.60 -4.20 -15.90
CA GLU A 243 11.30 -4.20 -16.59
C GLU A 243 11.52 -4.26 -18.11
N LEU A 244 11.07 -5.35 -18.75
CA LEU A 244 11.29 -5.57 -20.18
C LEU A 244 10.31 -4.79 -21.07
N TYR A 245 9.08 -4.61 -20.58
CA TYR A 245 8.01 -3.92 -21.27
C TYR A 245 7.33 -3.00 -20.31
N ARG A 246 6.94 -1.81 -20.79
CA ARG A 246 6.17 -0.86 -20.02
C ARG A 246 4.97 -1.57 -19.38
N ALA A 247 4.85 -1.46 -18.07
CA ALA A 247 3.72 -2.00 -17.34
C ALA A 247 2.38 -1.58 -17.99
N SER A 248 1.43 -2.51 -18.04
CA SER A 248 0.09 -2.29 -18.58
C SER A 248 -0.95 -2.71 -17.55
N GLY A 249 -2.08 -2.02 -17.50
CA GLY A 249 -3.01 -2.22 -16.40
C GLY A 249 -4.00 -1.07 -16.24
N GLY A 250 -4.92 -1.21 -15.29
CA GLY A 250 -6.07 -0.32 -15.18
C GLY A 250 -7.24 -0.90 -14.40
N GLY A 251 -8.33 -0.11 -14.32
CA GLY A 251 -9.51 -0.46 -13.56
C GLY A 251 -10.30 -1.63 -14.16
N LEU A 252 -10.79 -2.53 -13.31
CA LEU A 252 -11.68 -3.63 -13.72
C LEU A 252 -13.14 -3.18 -13.93
N THR A 253 -13.42 -1.88 -13.83
CA THR A 253 -14.73 -1.31 -14.10
C THR A 253 -14.92 -1.07 -15.60
N GLY A 254 -15.44 -2.08 -16.31
CA GLY A 254 -16.27 -1.97 -17.51
C GLY A 254 -15.71 -1.43 -18.84
N GLU A 255 -14.64 -0.63 -18.89
CA GLU A 255 -14.26 0.09 -20.13
C GLU A 255 -12.79 -0.04 -20.57
N TYR A 256 -12.06 -1.05 -20.11
CA TYR A 256 -10.70 -1.31 -20.62
C TYR A 256 -10.65 -2.66 -21.34
N THR A 257 -10.66 -2.62 -22.67
CA THR A 257 -10.31 -3.75 -23.54
C THR A 257 -8.80 -3.97 -23.46
N TRP A 258 -8.39 -5.13 -22.95
CA TRP A 258 -6.98 -5.55 -22.93
C TRP A 258 -6.58 -6.13 -24.28
N THR A 259 -5.66 -5.47 -24.99
CA THR A 259 -4.90 -6.12 -26.07
C THR A 259 -3.50 -6.44 -25.56
N MET A 260 -3.25 -7.72 -25.28
CA MET A 260 -1.91 -8.23 -25.01
C MET A 260 -1.28 -8.59 -26.36
N SER A 261 -0.45 -7.70 -26.91
CA SER A 261 0.41 -8.04 -28.05
C SER A 261 1.63 -8.77 -27.50
N ILE A 262 1.64 -10.10 -27.66
CA ILE A 262 2.81 -10.97 -27.51
C ILE A 262 3.68 -10.90 -28.77
#